data_AF-A0A2C5XWU1-F1
#
_entry.id   AF-A0A2C5XWU1-F1
#
_cell.length_a   1.000
_cell.length_b   1.000
_cell.length_c   1.000
_cell.angle_alpha   90.00
_cell.angle_beta   90.00
_cell.angle_gamma   90.00
#
_symmetry.space_group_name_H-M   'P 1'
#
loop_
_entity.id
_entity.type
_entity.pdbx_description
1 polymer ?
#
loop_
_entity_poly.entity_id
_entity_poly.type
_entity_poly.pdbx_seq_one_letter_code
_entity_poly.pdbx_strand_id
1 'polypeptide(L)'
;MPWWWPFSPSDPRADAIRSGTAIPTRDERQRCWASRDAFFACLDTHNIINTTTPAGATAARKACPADNAAFERDCSASWVTYFRQWRVADAKKKKALEELREQGAEQLPVTTSFSPKPTTTKQDIHALLEEKRRSS
;
A
#
# COMPACT_ATOMS: atom_id res chain seq x y z
N MET A 1 10.17 -20.39 -43.67
CA MET A 1 9.18 -19.53 -42.99
C MET A 1 9.69 -19.25 -41.58
N PRO A 2 10.07 -18.01 -41.21
CA PRO A 2 10.54 -17.71 -39.87
C PRO A 2 9.35 -17.53 -38.92
N TRP A 3 9.44 -18.21 -37.78
CA TRP A 3 8.45 -18.29 -36.72
C TRP A 3 8.50 -17.00 -35.89
N TRP A 4 7.61 -16.05 -36.16
CA TRP A 4 7.48 -14.85 -35.33
C TRP A 4 6.53 -15.14 -34.17
N TRP A 5 7.09 -15.36 -32.98
CA TRP A 5 6.35 -15.57 -31.75
C TRP A 5 6.20 -14.22 -31.03
N PRO A 6 4.97 -13.74 -30.73
CA PRO A 6 4.74 -12.40 -30.18
C PRO A 6 4.91 -12.34 -28.65
N PHE A 7 5.93 -13.00 -28.09
CA PHE A 7 6.23 -12.87 -26.66
C PHE A 7 7.18 -11.69 -26.44
N SER A 8 6.64 -10.59 -25.90
CA SER A 8 7.47 -9.62 -25.19
C SER A 8 8.27 -10.34 -24.10
N PRO A 9 9.57 -10.06 -23.95
CA PRO A 9 10.37 -10.63 -22.88
C PRO A 9 9.78 -10.22 -21.53
N SER A 10 9.37 -11.20 -20.72
CA SER A 10 8.98 -10.95 -19.33
C SER A 10 10.24 -10.64 -18.52
N ASP A 11 10.20 -9.57 -17.72
CA ASP A 11 11.28 -9.26 -16.79
C ASP A 11 11.16 -10.20 -15.58
N PRO A 12 12.10 -11.16 -15.40
CA PRO A 12 12.02 -12.14 -14.32
C PRO A 12 12.05 -11.48 -12.94
N ARG A 13 12.66 -10.28 -12.83
CA ARG A 13 12.67 -9.51 -11.58
C ARG A 13 11.29 -8.94 -11.28
N ALA A 14 10.63 -8.36 -12.29
CA ALA A 14 9.26 -7.88 -12.14
C ALA A 14 8.31 -9.03 -11.78
N ASP A 15 8.48 -10.20 -12.40
CA ASP A 15 7.70 -11.42 -12.10
C ASP A 15 7.89 -11.89 -10.65
N ALA A 16 9.13 -11.84 -10.15
CA ALA A 16 9.43 -12.20 -8.78
C ALA A 16 8.77 -11.26 -7.76
N ILE A 17 8.70 -9.95 -8.06
CA ILE A 17 8.00 -8.98 -7.22
C ILE A 17 6.48 -9.17 -7.30
N ARG A 18 5.94 -9.40 -8.51
CA ARG A 18 4.50 -9.65 -8.72
C ARG A 18 4.00 -10.87 -7.97
N SER A 19 4.78 -11.95 -7.99
CA SER A 19 4.50 -13.20 -7.26
C SER A 19 4.76 -13.09 -5.75
N GLY A 20 5.45 -12.06 -5.29
CA GLY A 20 5.83 -11.89 -3.88
C GLY A 20 7.02 -12.77 -3.46
N THR A 21 7.76 -13.34 -4.40
CA THR A 21 8.97 -14.13 -4.14
C THR A 21 10.21 -13.26 -3.93
N ALA A 22 10.19 -12.01 -4.42
CA ALA A 22 11.24 -11.02 -4.17
C ALA A 22 10.69 -9.78 -3.45
N ILE A 23 11.54 -9.19 -2.60
CA ILE A 23 11.23 -7.92 -1.91
C ILE A 23 11.55 -6.76 -2.87
N PRO A 24 10.61 -5.84 -3.12
CA PRO A 24 10.83 -4.69 -3.99
C PRO A 24 11.83 -3.71 -3.36
N THR A 25 12.75 -3.21 -4.16
CA THR A 25 13.69 -2.12 -3.84
C THR A 25 12.96 -0.78 -3.69
N ARG A 26 13.67 0.24 -3.20
CA ARG A 26 13.09 1.58 -3.02
C ARG A 26 12.54 2.14 -4.34
N ASP A 27 13.27 2.00 -5.43
CA ASP A 27 12.90 2.58 -6.73
C ASP A 27 11.69 1.85 -7.33
N GLU A 28 11.59 0.53 -7.14
CA GLU A 28 10.43 -0.26 -7.54
C GLU A 28 9.18 0.12 -6.74
N ARG A 29 9.34 0.39 -5.44
CA ARG A 29 8.24 0.91 -4.62
C ARG A 29 7.77 2.27 -5.09
N GLN A 30 8.68 3.16 -5.47
CA GLN A 30 8.32 4.48 -6.02
C GLN A 30 7.52 4.34 -7.31
N ARG A 31 7.92 3.45 -8.22
CA ARG A 31 7.18 3.15 -9.45
C ARG A 31 5.77 2.61 -9.15
N CYS A 32 5.66 1.66 -8.24
CA CYS A 32 4.37 1.12 -7.81
C CYS A 32 3.47 2.21 -7.18
N TRP A 33 4.00 3.09 -6.35
CA TRP A 33 3.20 4.17 -5.76
C TRP A 33 2.74 5.19 -6.81
N ALA A 34 3.59 5.51 -7.79
CA ALA A 34 3.20 6.39 -8.89
C ALA A 34 2.07 5.78 -9.74
N SER A 35 2.15 4.49 -10.09
CA SER A 35 1.09 3.81 -10.85
C SER A 35 -0.19 3.63 -10.03
N ARG A 36 -0.08 3.36 -8.73
CA ARG A 36 -1.21 3.34 -7.78
C ARG A 36 -1.94 4.67 -7.77
N ASP A 37 -1.21 5.76 -7.62
CA ASP A 37 -1.80 7.09 -7.47
C ASP A 37 -2.46 7.55 -8.78
N ALA A 38 -1.86 7.23 -9.93
CA ALA A 38 -2.47 7.45 -11.25
C ALA A 38 -3.78 6.67 -11.41
N PHE A 39 -3.78 5.37 -11.06
CA PHE A 39 -4.98 4.54 -11.12
C PHE A 39 -6.09 5.07 -10.21
N PHE A 40 -5.75 5.45 -8.98
CA PHE A 40 -6.70 5.99 -8.02
C PHE A 40 -7.26 7.36 -8.42
N ALA A 41 -6.45 8.23 -9.02
CA ALA A 41 -6.91 9.50 -9.58
C ALA A 41 -7.92 9.29 -10.72
N CYS A 42 -7.67 8.32 -11.60
CA CYS A 42 -8.62 7.94 -12.65
C CYS A 42 -9.93 7.42 -12.03
N LEU A 43 -9.87 6.52 -11.04
CA LEU A 43 -11.05 6.03 -10.34
C LEU A 43 -11.87 7.16 -9.67
N ASP A 44 -11.20 8.13 -9.06
CA ASP A 44 -11.85 9.28 -8.43
C ASP A 44 -12.59 10.14 -9.45
N THR A 45 -12.01 10.33 -10.64
CA THR A 45 -12.66 11.05 -11.76
C THR A 45 -13.94 10.35 -12.24
N HIS A 46 -13.98 9.01 -12.16
CA HIS A 46 -15.16 8.21 -12.52
C HIS A 46 -16.06 7.85 -11.34
N ASN A 47 -15.77 8.38 -10.14
CA ASN A 47 -16.51 8.13 -8.91
C ASN A 47 -16.61 6.63 -8.53
N ILE A 48 -15.56 5.85 -8.82
CA ILE A 48 -15.47 4.40 -8.55
C ILE A 48 -14.68 4.17 -7.27
N ILE A 49 -15.37 3.95 -6.14
CA ILE A 49 -14.69 3.75 -4.85
C ILE A 49 -14.30 2.29 -4.61
N ASN A 50 -15.21 1.36 -4.89
CA ASN A 50 -15.01 -0.05 -4.58
C ASN A 50 -14.64 -0.85 -5.82
N THR A 51 -13.37 -1.25 -5.93
CA THR A 51 -12.87 -2.14 -6.99
C THR A 51 -12.59 -3.57 -6.51
N THR A 52 -12.95 -3.91 -5.28
CA THR A 52 -12.81 -5.29 -4.76
C THR A 52 -13.97 -6.18 -5.17
N THR A 53 -15.10 -5.61 -5.58
CA THR A 53 -16.23 -6.35 -6.15
C THR A 53 -16.00 -6.63 -7.65
N PRO A 54 -16.54 -7.73 -8.21
CA PRO A 54 -16.38 -8.05 -9.62
C PRO A 54 -16.95 -6.96 -10.55
N ALA A 55 -18.08 -6.35 -10.15
CA ALA A 55 -18.68 -5.23 -10.87
C ALA A 55 -17.76 -4.00 -10.85
N GLY A 56 -17.22 -3.64 -9.68
CA GLY A 56 -16.31 -2.51 -9.53
C GLY A 56 -14.97 -2.70 -10.26
N ALA A 57 -14.42 -3.91 -10.22
CA ALA A 57 -13.21 -4.25 -10.97
C ALA A 57 -13.44 -4.16 -12.49
N THR A 58 -14.63 -4.57 -12.96
CA THR A 58 -15.00 -4.45 -14.38
C THR A 58 -15.19 -2.99 -14.79
N ALA A 59 -15.85 -2.18 -13.95
CA ALA A 59 -15.99 -0.74 -14.17
C ALA A 59 -14.63 -0.04 -14.22
N ALA A 60 -13.72 -0.37 -13.29
CA ALA A 60 -12.36 0.15 -13.25
C ALA A 60 -11.56 -0.22 -14.52
N ARG A 61 -11.62 -1.47 -14.97
CA ARG A 61 -10.95 -1.90 -16.22
C ARG A 61 -11.53 -1.21 -17.46
N LYS A 62 -12.82 -0.90 -17.46
CA LYS A 62 -13.47 -0.21 -18.58
C LYS A 62 -13.15 1.28 -18.61
N ALA A 63 -13.15 1.94 -17.45
CA ALA A 63 -12.92 3.37 -17.33
C ALA A 63 -11.42 3.73 -17.38
N CYS A 64 -10.59 2.94 -16.70
CA CYS A 64 -9.16 3.19 -16.50
C CYS A 64 -8.30 1.99 -16.94
N PRO A 65 -8.38 1.52 -18.21
CA PRO A 65 -7.69 0.31 -18.65
C PRO A 65 -6.16 0.43 -18.56
N ALA A 66 -5.61 1.57 -19.01
CA ALA A 66 -4.17 1.80 -19.01
C ALA A 66 -3.59 1.88 -17.60
N ASP A 67 -4.23 2.66 -16.72
CA ASP A 67 -3.76 2.81 -15.34
C ASP A 67 -3.96 1.53 -14.52
N ASN A 68 -5.05 0.78 -14.75
CA ASN A 68 -5.25 -0.51 -14.10
C ASN A 68 -4.15 -1.51 -14.51
N ALA A 69 -3.80 -1.56 -15.81
CA ALA A 69 -2.73 -2.42 -16.29
C ALA A 69 -1.35 -1.99 -15.76
N ALA A 70 -1.06 -0.69 -15.71
CA ALA A 70 0.17 -0.17 -15.12
C ALA A 70 0.27 -0.50 -13.61
N PHE A 71 -0.83 -0.35 -12.88
CA PHE A 71 -0.89 -0.67 -11.46
C PHE A 71 -0.65 -2.17 -11.18
N GLU A 72 -1.26 -3.07 -11.96
CA GLU A 72 -1.05 -4.52 -11.84
C GLU A 72 0.32 -4.99 -12.36
N ARG A 73 0.95 -4.22 -13.26
CA ARG A 73 2.29 -4.49 -13.77
C ARG A 73 3.38 -4.07 -12.78
N ASP A 74 3.27 -2.85 -12.23
CA ASP A 74 4.36 -2.21 -11.48
C ASP A 74 4.34 -2.55 -9.98
N CYS A 75 3.20 -2.99 -9.45
CA CYS A 75 3.05 -3.39 -8.05
C CYS A 75 3.03 -4.91 -7.87
N SER A 76 3.35 -5.37 -6.65
CA SER A 76 3.12 -6.77 -6.29
C SER A 76 1.62 -7.08 -6.18
N ALA A 77 1.21 -8.31 -6.48
CA ALA A 77 -0.19 -8.71 -6.43
C ALA A 77 -0.81 -8.56 -5.02
N SER A 78 -0.01 -8.83 -3.98
CA SER A 78 -0.41 -8.63 -2.58
C SER A 78 -0.64 -7.16 -2.26
N TRP A 79 0.18 -6.26 -2.79
CA TRP A 79 0.02 -4.82 -2.58
C TRP A 79 -1.18 -4.26 -3.34
N VAL A 80 -1.39 -4.70 -4.58
CA VAL A 80 -2.59 -4.33 -5.35
C VAL A 80 -3.85 -4.71 -4.57
N THR A 81 -3.90 -5.94 -4.04
CA THR A 81 -5.04 -6.41 -3.24
C THR A 81 -5.22 -5.57 -1.97
N TYR A 82 -4.14 -5.35 -1.23
CA TYR A 82 -4.15 -4.55 -0.01
C TYR A 82 -4.61 -3.11 -0.26
N PHE A 83 -4.05 -2.41 -1.26
CA PHE A 83 -4.39 -1.02 -1.54
C PHE A 83 -5.85 -0.86 -1.98
N ARG A 84 -6.39 -1.79 -2.77
CA ARG A 84 -7.81 -1.78 -3.15
C ARG A 84 -8.71 -1.92 -1.91
N GLN A 85 -8.38 -2.83 -1.00
CA GLN A 85 -9.12 -3.02 0.25
C GLN A 85 -9.00 -1.79 1.16
N TRP A 86 -7.78 -1.26 1.31
CA TRP A 86 -7.50 -0.10 2.14
C TRP A 86 -8.27 1.13 1.66
N ARG A 87 -8.33 1.38 0.35
CA ARG A 87 -9.11 2.50 -0.22
C ARG A 87 -10.59 2.45 0.18
N VAL A 88 -11.20 1.25 0.15
CA VAL A 88 -12.59 1.07 0.58
C VAL A 88 -12.75 1.26 2.08
N ALA A 89 -11.83 0.72 2.88
CA ALA A 89 -11.85 0.87 4.33
C ALA A 89 -11.65 2.32 4.77
N ASP A 90 -10.72 3.04 4.15
CA ASP A 90 -10.44 4.45 4.39
C ASP A 90 -11.63 5.34 4.02
N ALA A 91 -12.27 5.08 2.87
CA ALA A 91 -13.49 5.80 2.48
C ALA A 91 -14.63 5.57 3.49
N LYS A 92 -14.83 4.33 3.95
CA LYS A 92 -15.83 4.02 4.99
C LYS A 92 -15.52 4.70 6.31
N LYS A 93 -14.24 4.67 6.74
CA LYS A 93 -13.79 5.32 7.96
C LYS A 93 -14.02 6.83 7.92
N LYS A 94 -13.67 7.48 6.80
CA LYS A 94 -13.89 8.92 6.60
C LYS A 94 -15.36 9.29 6.71
N LYS A 95 -16.23 8.54 6.01
CA LYS A 95 -17.68 8.74 6.07
C LYS A 95 -18.23 8.57 7.50
N ALA A 96 -17.83 7.49 8.18
CA ALA A 96 -18.27 7.26 9.56
C ALA A 96 -17.80 8.36 10.52
N LEU A 97 -16.57 8.86 10.36
CA LEU A 97 -16.06 9.98 11.16
C LEU A 97 -16.80 11.28 10.86
N GLU A 98 -17.16 11.54 9.61
CA GLU A 98 -17.96 12.71 9.22
C GLU A 98 -19.37 12.65 9.84
N GLU A 99 -20.06 11.51 9.75
CA GLU A 99 -21.36 11.28 10.39
C GLU A 99 -21.32 11.49 11.91
N LEU A 100 -20.26 10.99 12.58
CA LEU A 100 -20.07 11.20 14.03
C LEU A 100 -19.84 12.67 14.37
N ARG A 101 -19.09 13.40 13.54
CA ARG A 101 -18.84 14.84 13.74
C ARG A 101 -20.12 15.66 13.57
N GLU A 102 -20.97 15.30 12.61
CA GLU A 102 -22.30 15.92 12.43
C GLU A 102 -23.22 15.66 13.62
N GLN A 103 -23.11 14.49 14.25
CA GLN A 103 -23.83 14.14 15.48
C GLN A 103 -23.26 14.82 16.74
N GLY A 104 -22.27 15.71 16.59
CA GLY A 104 -21.67 16.47 17.69
C GLY A 104 -20.61 15.72 18.47
N ALA A 105 -20.11 14.58 17.97
CA ALA A 105 -19.00 13.88 18.60
C ALA A 105 -17.67 14.60 18.32
N GLU A 106 -17.03 15.12 19.35
CA GLU A 106 -15.67 15.67 19.27
C GLU A 106 -14.62 14.55 19.37
N GLN A 107 -13.55 14.66 18.57
CA GLN A 107 -12.44 13.71 18.62
C GLN A 107 -11.66 13.89 19.92
N LEU A 108 -11.78 12.94 20.85
CA LEU A 108 -10.96 12.93 22.05
C LEU A 108 -9.50 12.65 21.68
N PRO A 109 -8.53 13.43 22.19
CA PRO A 109 -7.13 13.12 22.02
C PRO A 109 -6.82 11.80 22.74
N VAL A 110 -6.51 10.76 21.98
CA VAL A 110 -6.12 9.46 22.56
C VAL A 110 -4.72 9.60 23.16
N THR A 111 -4.64 10.01 24.42
CA THR A 111 -3.43 9.84 25.23
C THR A 111 -3.39 8.40 25.71
N THR A 112 -2.59 7.55 25.06
CA THR A 112 -2.38 6.17 25.50
C THR A 112 -1.55 6.17 26.79
N SER A 113 -2.20 6.34 27.95
CA SER A 113 -1.55 6.31 29.27
C SER A 113 -1.18 4.91 29.75
N PHE A 114 -1.21 3.89 28.87
CA PHE A 114 -1.00 2.48 29.20
C PHE A 114 0.32 1.92 28.67
N SER A 115 1.37 2.74 28.61
CA SER A 115 2.74 2.23 28.58
C SER A 115 3.40 2.56 29.91
N PRO A 116 3.89 1.57 30.68
CA PRO A 116 4.89 1.87 31.69
C PRO A 116 6.03 2.58 30.96
N LYS A 117 6.39 3.78 31.43
CA LYS A 117 7.51 4.53 30.87
C LYS A 117 8.69 3.56 30.76
N PRO A 118 9.35 3.43 29.59
CA PRO A 118 10.58 2.66 29.52
C PRO A 118 11.56 3.28 30.52
N THR A 119 11.86 2.55 31.59
CA THR A 119 12.81 2.98 32.63
C THR A 119 14.24 3.01 32.10
N THR A 120 14.47 2.41 30.94
CA THR A 120 15.75 2.37 30.23
C THR A 120 15.78 3.43 29.14
N THR A 121 16.60 4.44 29.34
CA THR A 121 16.84 5.50 28.36
C THR A 121 17.80 5.00 27.27
N LYS A 122 17.86 5.74 26.15
CA LYS A 122 18.82 5.47 25.06
C LYS A 122 20.29 5.45 25.56
N GLN A 123 20.59 6.23 26.60
CA GLN A 123 21.90 6.31 27.21
C GLN A 123 22.23 5.03 27.97
N ASP A 124 21.25 4.47 28.69
CA ASP A 124 21.40 3.20 29.40
C ASP A 124 21.62 2.04 28.42
N ILE A 125 20.88 2.03 27.30
CA ILE A 125 21.07 1.03 26.23
C ILE A 125 22.48 1.14 25.65
N HIS A 126 22.96 2.36 25.41
CA HIS A 126 24.31 2.58 24.88
C HIS A 126 25.37 2.07 25.86
N ALA A 127 25.25 2.41 27.15
CA ALA A 127 26.18 1.99 28.20
C ALA A 127 26.30 0.45 28.30
N LEU A 128 25.16 -0.26 28.26
CA LEU A 128 25.14 -1.72 28.27
C LEU A 128 25.83 -2.34 27.05
N LEU A 129 25.70 -1.72 25.87
CA LEU A 129 26.38 -2.17 24.65
C LEU A 129 27.89 -1.93 24.71
N GLU A 130 28.34 -0.84 25.35
CA GLU A 130 29.77 -0.56 25.52
C GLU A 130 30.42 -1.50 26.54
N GLU A 131 29.72 -1.79 27.63
CA GLU A 131 30.18 -2.74 28.64
C GLU A 131 30.35 -4.15 28.05
N LYS A 132 29.34 -4.61 27.30
CA LYS A 132 29.40 -5.92 26.63
C LYS A 132 30.57 -6.01 25.64
N ARG A 133 30.83 -4.93 24.89
CA ARG A 133 31.96 -4.82 23.96
C ARG A 133 33.32 -4.88 24.65
N ARG A 134 33.43 -4.39 25.89
CA ARG A 134 34.66 -4.42 26.69
C ARG A 134 34.92 -5.75 27.38
N SER A 135 33.86 -6.55 27.59
CA SER A 135 33.93 -7.89 28.19
C SER A 135 34.18 -9.04 27.20
N SER A 136 34.28 -8.74 25.90
CA SER A 136 34.70 -9.67 24.83
C SER A 136 36.12 -9.34 24.38
#